data_AF-A0A8J3LXN4-F1
#
_entry.id   AF-A0A8J3LXN4-F1
#
_cell.length_a   1.000
_cell.length_b   1.000
_cell.length_c   1.000
_cell.angle_alpha   90.00
_cell.angle_beta   90.00
_cell.angle_gamma   90.00
#
_symmetry.space_group_name_H-M   'P 1'
#
loop_
_entity.id
_entity.type
_entity.pdbx_description
1 polymer ?
#
loop_
_entity_poly.entity_id
_entity_poly.type
_entity_poly.pdbx_seq_one_letter_code
_entity_poly.pdbx_strand_id
1 'polypeptide(L)'
;MHPWFWPATLAKAHRRSLGLIVGLMLLPTALSSWQLWSAATKIDHIARVSASGTRIIGQIDGLTKQYRADQWTYLVLGPGHPQRQETVDSMARIDADLRELFASYRELPLRTENRESLAKYEQDWNEYLRATSATFDLTHGRPMWDTLKADRGAEPARMGP
;
A
#
# COMPACT_ATOMS: atom_id res chain seq x y z
N MET A 1 -83.26 -5.65 27.13
CA MET A 1 -82.73 -5.90 25.78
C MET A 1 -81.61 -4.91 25.52
N HIS A 2 -80.37 -5.36 25.33
CA HIS A 2 -79.23 -4.50 24.98
C HIS A 2 -78.23 -5.28 24.11
N PRO A 3 -77.98 -4.81 22.88
CA PRO A 3 -76.67 -5.00 22.27
C PRO A 3 -76.29 -3.79 21.40
N TRP A 4 -75.50 -2.85 21.92
CA TRP A 4 -74.92 -1.77 21.07
C TRP A 4 -73.56 -1.22 21.54
N PHE A 5 -72.67 -2.11 21.96
CA PHE A 5 -71.24 -1.81 22.06
C PHE A 5 -70.49 -3.01 21.47
N TRP A 6 -69.79 -2.84 20.33
CA TRP A 6 -68.68 -3.71 19.88
C TRP A 6 -67.84 -3.31 18.64
N PRO A 7 -68.07 -2.20 17.87
CA PRO A 7 -67.22 -1.93 16.69
C PRO A 7 -65.84 -1.32 17.03
N ALA A 8 -65.71 -0.61 18.16
CA ALA A 8 -64.53 0.23 18.44
C ALA A 8 -63.27 -0.54 18.89
N THR A 9 -63.42 -1.71 19.53
CA THR A 9 -62.30 -2.51 20.06
C THR A 9 -61.59 -3.31 18.97
N LEU A 10 -62.34 -3.93 18.06
CA LEU A 10 -61.82 -4.66 16.89
C LEU A 10 -60.98 -3.76 15.98
N ALA A 11 -61.45 -2.56 15.66
CA ALA A 11 -60.72 -1.62 14.79
C ALA A 11 -59.36 -1.19 15.37
N LYS A 12 -59.26 -1.02 16.70
CA LYS A 12 -57.98 -0.73 17.39
C LYS A 12 -57.04 -1.93 17.43
N ALA A 13 -57.57 -3.15 17.59
CA ALA A 13 -56.77 -4.37 17.55
C ALA A 13 -56.14 -4.58 16.16
N HIS A 14 -56.92 -4.43 15.09
CA HIS A 14 -56.43 -4.58 13.71
C HIS A 14 -55.34 -3.56 13.33
N ARG A 15 -55.45 -2.29 13.73
CA ARG A 15 -54.36 -1.32 13.46
C ARG A 15 -53.05 -1.69 14.16
N ARG A 16 -53.11 -2.27 15.36
CA ARG A 16 -51.91 -2.71 16.10
C ARG A 16 -51.26 -3.94 15.47
N SER A 17 -52.04 -4.95 15.06
CA SER A 17 -51.49 -6.14 14.40
C SER A 17 -50.90 -5.82 13.01
N LEU A 18 -51.54 -4.96 12.22
CA LEU A 18 -51.05 -4.54 10.91
C LEU A 18 -49.74 -3.75 11.02
N GLY A 19 -49.63 -2.85 12.01
CA GLY A 19 -48.37 -2.16 12.31
C GLY A 19 -47.25 -3.11 12.77
N LEU A 20 -47.60 -4.16 13.53
CA LEU A 20 -46.65 -5.20 13.95
C LEU A 20 -46.15 -6.02 12.75
N ILE A 21 -47.03 -6.43 11.84
CA ILE A 21 -46.67 -7.17 10.61
C ILE A 21 -45.76 -6.33 9.70
N VAL A 22 -46.11 -5.06 9.48
CA VAL A 22 -45.27 -4.14 8.68
C VAL A 22 -43.91 -3.91 9.35
N GLY A 23 -43.87 -3.71 10.67
CA GLY A 23 -42.61 -3.63 11.42
C GLY A 23 -41.75 -4.88 11.30
N LEU A 24 -42.37 -6.07 11.39
CA LEU A 24 -41.69 -7.36 11.23
C LEU A 24 -41.17 -7.59 9.80
N MET A 25 -41.82 -7.02 8.79
CA MET A 25 -41.39 -7.07 7.39
C MET A 25 -40.26 -6.08 7.08
N LEU A 26 -40.26 -4.89 7.69
CA LEU A 26 -39.21 -3.87 7.48
C LEU A 26 -37.91 -4.18 8.22
N LEU A 27 -37.98 -4.85 9.37
CA LEU A 27 -36.83 -5.30 10.16
C LEU A 27 -35.78 -6.09 9.34
N PRO A 28 -36.12 -7.19 8.63
CA PRO A 28 -35.15 -7.92 7.82
C PRO A 28 -34.60 -7.07 6.67
N THR A 29 -35.41 -6.20 6.05
CA THR A 29 -34.93 -5.31 4.98
C THR A 29 -33.83 -4.36 5.50
N ALA A 30 -34.07 -3.72 6.65
CA ALA A 30 -33.07 -2.86 7.28
C ALA A 30 -31.81 -3.63 7.70
N LEU A 31 -31.97 -4.85 8.23
CA LEU A 31 -30.85 -5.71 8.60
C LEU A 31 -30.00 -6.11 7.38
N SER A 32 -30.64 -6.47 6.27
CA SER A 32 -29.96 -6.80 5.01
C SER A 32 -29.23 -5.59 4.41
N SER A 33 -29.83 -4.39 4.43
CA SER A 33 -29.16 -3.16 4.00
C SER A 33 -27.92 -2.85 4.84
N TRP A 34 -27.99 -3.04 6.17
CA TRP A 34 -26.85 -2.88 7.06
C TRP A 34 -25.73 -3.89 6.77
N GLN A 35 -26.08 -5.16 6.58
CA GLN A 35 -25.13 -6.22 6.24
C GLN A 35 -24.44 -5.96 4.89
N LEU A 36 -25.19 -5.53 3.86
CA LEU A 36 -24.64 -5.15 2.56
C LEU A 36 -23.66 -3.97 2.66
N TRP A 37 -23.99 -2.95 3.46
CA TRP A 37 -23.08 -1.82 3.69
C TRP A 37 -21.80 -2.23 4.45
N SER A 38 -21.92 -3.09 5.46
CA SER A 38 -20.76 -3.69 6.14
C SER A 38 -19.92 -4.59 5.23
N ALA A 39 -20.53 -5.26 4.25
CA ALA A 39 -19.80 -6.08 3.29
C ALA A 39 -19.08 -5.20 2.26
N ALA A 40 -19.75 -4.19 1.72
CA ALA A 40 -19.19 -3.23 0.77
C ALA A 40 -17.98 -2.48 1.33
N THR A 41 -18.04 -1.99 2.58
CA THR A 41 -16.91 -1.31 3.23
C THR A 41 -15.71 -2.23 3.46
N LYS A 42 -15.93 -3.51 3.78
CA LYS A 42 -14.86 -4.52 3.87
C LYS A 42 -14.24 -4.83 2.50
N ILE A 43 -15.07 -4.97 1.46
CA ILE A 43 -14.62 -5.22 0.08
C ILE A 43 -13.83 -4.01 -0.44
N ASP A 44 -14.30 -2.79 -0.22
CA ASP A 44 -13.65 -1.53 -0.63
C ASP A 44 -12.32 -1.30 0.12
N HIS A 45 -12.24 -1.68 1.40
CA HIS A 45 -10.98 -1.70 2.14
C HIS A 45 -9.99 -2.73 1.57
N ILE A 46 -10.41 -3.99 1.37
CA ILE A 46 -9.56 -5.04 0.79
C ILE A 46 -9.13 -4.64 -0.63
N ALA A 47 -10.04 -4.14 -1.46
CA ALA A 47 -9.75 -3.72 -2.84
C ALA A 47 -8.73 -2.58 -2.88
N ARG A 48 -8.88 -1.52 -2.06
CA ARG A 48 -7.91 -0.41 -2.03
C ARG A 48 -6.54 -0.83 -1.51
N VAL A 49 -6.48 -1.68 -0.48
CA VAL A 49 -5.21 -2.20 0.05
C VAL A 49 -4.53 -3.14 -0.94
N SER A 50 -5.26 -4.11 -1.47
CA SER A 50 -4.71 -5.11 -2.40
C SER A 50 -4.36 -4.54 -3.76
N ALA A 51 -5.18 -3.66 -4.35
CA ALA A 51 -4.87 -3.07 -5.66
C ALA A 51 -3.70 -2.09 -5.59
N SER A 52 -3.70 -1.17 -4.62
CA SER A 52 -2.60 -0.20 -4.43
C SER A 52 -1.31 -0.92 -3.99
N GLY A 53 -1.42 -1.88 -3.07
CA GLY A 53 -0.29 -2.69 -2.63
C GLY A 53 0.33 -3.51 -3.76
N THR A 54 -0.48 -4.20 -4.58
CA THR A 54 0.01 -4.97 -5.73
C THR A 54 0.69 -4.07 -6.75
N ARG A 55 0.12 -2.88 -7.01
CA ARG A 55 0.73 -1.89 -7.91
C ARG A 55 2.11 -1.44 -7.40
N ILE A 56 2.21 -1.07 -6.13
CA ILE A 56 3.48 -0.60 -5.53
C ILE A 56 4.52 -1.73 -5.53
N ILE A 57 4.16 -2.97 -5.19
CA ILE A 57 5.06 -4.14 -5.29
C ILE A 57 5.54 -4.33 -6.74
N GLY A 58 4.66 -4.21 -7.73
CA GLY A 58 5.02 -4.30 -9.14
C GLY A 58 5.99 -3.20 -9.59
N GLN A 59 5.85 -1.98 -9.05
CA GLN A 59 6.79 -0.89 -9.29
C GLN A 59 8.14 -1.13 -8.62
N ILE A 60 8.16 -1.64 -7.38
CA ILE A 60 9.39 -2.02 -6.66
C ILE A 60 10.17 -3.09 -7.42
N ASP A 61 9.51 -4.15 -7.89
CA ASP A 61 10.13 -5.22 -8.68
C ASP A 61 10.67 -4.70 -10.03
N GLY A 62 9.90 -3.86 -10.72
CA GLY A 62 10.31 -3.20 -11.97
C GLY A 62 11.57 -2.36 -11.81
N LEU A 63 11.58 -1.45 -10.83
CA LEU A 63 12.72 -0.60 -10.51
C LEU A 63 13.94 -1.41 -10.04
N THR A 64 13.75 -2.44 -9.22
CA THR A 64 14.84 -3.34 -8.78
C THR A 64 15.49 -4.06 -9.97
N LYS A 65 14.70 -4.47 -10.96
CA LYS A 65 15.21 -5.06 -12.22
C LYS A 65 15.94 -4.02 -13.07
N GLN A 66 15.42 -2.80 -13.17
CA GLN A 66 16.08 -1.71 -13.89
C GLN A 66 17.43 -1.34 -13.25
N TYR A 67 17.49 -1.16 -11.93
CA TYR A 67 18.75 -0.91 -11.20
C TYR A 67 19.80 -1.98 -11.52
N ARG A 68 19.39 -3.26 -11.56
CA ARG A 68 20.29 -4.38 -11.91
C ARG A 68 20.77 -4.32 -13.36
N ALA A 69 19.91 -3.92 -14.30
CA ALA A 69 20.29 -3.73 -15.69
C ALA A 69 21.29 -2.57 -15.84
N ASP A 70 21.04 -1.44 -15.17
CA ASP A 70 21.94 -0.29 -15.12
C ASP A 70 23.29 -0.67 -14.49
N GLN A 71 23.29 -1.40 -13.38
CA GLN A 71 24.50 -1.96 -12.78
C GLN A 71 25.31 -2.81 -13.76
N TRP A 72 24.67 -3.70 -14.53
CA TRP A 72 25.38 -4.49 -15.55
C TRP A 72 25.93 -3.61 -16.67
N THR A 73 25.16 -2.63 -17.14
CA THR A 73 25.63 -1.62 -18.10
C THR A 73 26.88 -0.91 -17.58
N TYR A 74 26.85 -0.40 -16.35
CA TYR A 74 28.01 0.30 -15.75
C TYR A 74 29.28 -0.58 -15.71
N LEU A 75 29.14 -1.88 -15.41
CA LEU A 75 30.25 -2.83 -15.36
C LEU A 75 30.80 -3.21 -16.73
N VAL A 76 29.95 -3.24 -17.77
CA VAL A 76 30.36 -3.52 -19.16
C VAL A 76 30.96 -2.27 -19.81
N LEU A 77 30.51 -1.08 -19.45
CA LEU A 77 31.06 0.19 -19.93
C LEU A 77 32.48 0.42 -19.40
N GLY A 78 33.46 0.50 -20.30
CA GLY A 78 34.86 0.75 -19.98
C GLY A 78 35.12 2.13 -19.35
N PRO A 79 36.25 2.30 -18.63
CA PRO A 79 36.60 3.58 -17.98
C PRO A 79 36.58 4.76 -18.97
N GLY A 80 35.93 5.86 -18.59
CA GLY A 80 35.81 7.07 -19.42
C GLY A 80 34.66 7.07 -20.45
N HIS A 81 33.88 6.00 -20.58
CA HIS A 81 32.71 6.01 -21.47
C HIS A 81 31.61 6.97 -20.96
N PRO A 82 31.06 7.90 -21.79
CA PRO A 82 30.18 8.97 -21.32
C PRO A 82 28.90 8.46 -20.64
N GLN A 83 28.30 7.38 -21.17
CA GLN A 83 27.08 6.77 -20.60
C GLN A 83 27.27 6.20 -19.19
N ARG A 84 28.51 6.08 -18.66
CA ARG A 84 28.69 5.63 -17.26
C ARG A 84 28.07 6.60 -16.28
N GLN A 85 28.23 7.92 -16.48
CA GLN A 85 27.63 8.89 -15.58
C GLN A 85 26.10 8.84 -15.67
N GLU A 86 25.54 8.76 -16.88
CA GLU A 86 24.10 8.58 -17.11
C GLU A 86 23.55 7.33 -16.38
N THR A 87 24.33 6.25 -16.37
CA THR A 87 24.00 5.00 -15.66
C THR A 87 24.05 5.16 -14.14
N VAL A 88 25.04 5.88 -13.61
CA VAL A 88 25.13 6.24 -12.18
C VAL A 88 23.93 7.10 -11.76
N ASP A 89 23.63 8.13 -12.52
CA ASP A 89 22.52 9.05 -12.26
C ASP A 89 21.16 8.33 -12.36
N SER A 90 21.05 7.33 -13.24
CA SER A 90 19.88 6.44 -13.34
C SER A 90 19.73 5.59 -12.08
N MET A 91 20.78 4.91 -11.64
CA MET A 91 20.77 4.13 -10.40
C MET A 91 20.45 4.98 -9.16
N ALA A 92 20.93 6.22 -9.11
CA ALA A 92 20.64 7.17 -8.02
C ALA A 92 19.15 7.54 -7.97
N ARG A 93 18.55 7.90 -9.12
CA ARG A 93 17.10 8.15 -9.23
C ARG A 93 16.29 6.91 -8.82
N ILE A 94 16.70 5.72 -9.26
CA ILE A 94 15.99 4.47 -8.93
C ILE A 94 16.05 4.16 -7.43
N ASP A 95 17.17 4.42 -6.72
CA ASP A 95 17.25 4.27 -5.26
C ASP A 95 16.31 5.26 -4.54
N ALA A 96 16.20 6.50 -5.04
CA ALA A 96 15.25 7.48 -4.52
C ALA A 96 13.78 7.07 -4.74
N ASP A 97 13.42 6.66 -5.96
CA ASP A 97 12.07 6.20 -6.31
C ASP A 97 11.67 4.95 -5.48
N LEU A 98 12.60 4.02 -5.25
CA LEU A 98 12.37 2.85 -4.39
C LEU A 98 12.09 3.23 -2.94
N ARG A 99 12.79 4.23 -2.40
CA ARG A 99 12.53 4.76 -1.04
C ARG A 99 11.15 5.39 -0.92
N GLU A 100 10.70 6.15 -1.92
CA GLU A 100 9.35 6.72 -1.97
C GLU A 100 8.28 5.62 -2.05
N LEU A 101 8.52 4.57 -2.84
CA LEU A 101 7.61 3.42 -2.91
C LEU A 101 7.57 2.61 -1.61
N PHE A 102 8.70 2.42 -0.91
CA PHE A 102 8.71 1.80 0.41
C PHE A 102 7.93 2.64 1.43
N ALA A 103 8.13 3.96 1.45
CA ALA A 103 7.33 4.86 2.30
C ALA A 103 5.83 4.77 1.98
N SER A 104 5.47 4.88 0.70
CA SER A 104 4.09 4.74 0.21
C SER A 104 3.46 3.40 0.57
N TYR A 105 4.23 2.31 0.54
CA TYR A 105 3.75 0.98 0.95
C TYR A 105 3.52 0.88 2.46
N ARG A 106 4.37 1.52 3.29
CA ARG A 106 4.18 1.57 4.76
C ARG A 106 2.91 2.33 5.17
N GLU A 107 2.50 3.33 4.40
CA GLU A 107 1.28 4.12 4.67
C GLU A 107 -0.02 3.34 4.41
N LEU A 108 0.03 2.24 3.64
CA LEU A 108 -1.12 1.35 3.50
C LEU A 108 -1.47 0.71 4.86
N PRO A 109 -2.77 0.43 5.14
CA PRO A 109 -3.18 -0.30 6.33
C PRO A 109 -2.88 -1.81 6.18
N LEU A 110 -1.58 -2.13 6.18
CA LEU A 110 -1.01 -3.46 6.10
C LEU A 110 -1.25 -4.26 7.39
N ARG A 111 -1.32 -5.59 7.25
CA ARG A 111 -1.16 -6.52 8.37
C ARG A 111 0.29 -6.54 8.87
N THR A 112 0.50 -7.00 10.10
CA THR A 112 1.83 -7.05 10.74
C THR A 112 2.84 -7.84 9.91
N GLU A 113 2.45 -9.01 9.39
CA GLU A 113 3.32 -9.90 8.60
C GLU A 113 3.80 -9.23 7.30
N ASN A 114 2.94 -8.39 6.69
CA ASN A 114 3.28 -7.63 5.49
C ASN A 114 4.23 -6.46 5.79
N ARG A 115 4.15 -5.86 6.99
CA ARG A 115 5.09 -4.81 7.43
C ARG A 115 6.47 -5.40 7.74
N GLU A 116 6.52 -6.53 8.41
CA GLU A 116 7.76 -7.28 8.68
C GLU A 116 8.43 -7.73 7.38
N SER A 117 7.63 -8.25 6.43
CA SER A 117 8.12 -8.64 5.10
C SER A 117 8.71 -7.46 4.32
N LEU A 118 8.07 -6.28 4.37
CA LEU A 118 8.62 -5.06 3.76
C LEU A 118 9.93 -4.63 4.44
N ALA A 119 9.95 -4.56 5.77
CA ALA A 119 11.13 -4.13 6.52
C ALA A 119 12.33 -5.06 6.25
N LYS A 120 12.09 -6.37 6.16
CA LYS A 120 13.12 -7.33 5.73
C LYS A 120 13.56 -7.09 4.29
N TYR A 121 12.64 -6.90 3.35
CA TYR A 121 12.99 -6.65 1.95
C TYR A 121 13.86 -5.39 1.79
N GLU A 122 13.51 -4.31 2.50
CA GLU A 122 14.28 -3.07 2.52
C GLU A 122 15.65 -3.24 3.18
N GLN A 123 15.76 -4.04 4.24
CA GLN A 123 17.06 -4.40 4.83
C GLN A 123 17.93 -5.17 3.81
N ASP A 124 17.36 -6.20 3.17
CA ASP A 124 18.04 -7.01 2.16
C ASP A 124 18.46 -6.16 0.95
N TRP A 125 17.65 -5.17 0.55
CA TRP A 125 17.98 -4.19 -0.50
C TRP A 125 19.13 -3.26 -0.09
N ASN A 126 19.10 -2.70 1.12
CA ASN A 126 20.20 -1.87 1.63
C ASN A 126 21.51 -2.66 1.78
N GLU A 127 21.44 -3.94 2.16
CA GLU A 127 22.60 -4.82 2.19
C GLU A 127 23.12 -5.15 0.78
N TYR A 128 22.24 -5.41 -0.18
CA TYR A 128 22.60 -5.58 -1.59
C TYR A 128 23.32 -4.34 -2.16
N LEU A 129 22.81 -3.14 -1.88
CA LEU A 129 23.44 -1.88 -2.28
C LEU A 129 24.82 -1.70 -1.63
N ARG A 130 24.99 -2.09 -0.36
CA ARG A 130 26.28 -2.04 0.35
C ARG A 130 27.28 -3.09 -0.17
N ALA A 131 26.82 -4.30 -0.47
CA ALA A 131 27.68 -5.36 -0.99
C ALA A 131 28.15 -5.04 -2.41
N THR A 132 27.24 -4.56 -3.26
CA THR A 132 27.59 -4.11 -4.60
C THR A 132 28.44 -2.84 -4.58
N SER A 133 28.31 -1.96 -3.57
CA SER A 133 29.06 -0.71 -3.53
C SER A 133 30.56 -0.89 -3.53
N ALA A 134 31.06 -1.77 -2.67
CA ALA A 134 32.47 -2.08 -2.55
C ALA A 134 33.06 -2.58 -3.89
N THR A 135 32.31 -3.38 -4.65
CA THR A 135 32.73 -3.88 -5.96
C THR A 135 32.98 -2.76 -6.97
N PHE A 136 32.14 -1.72 -6.99
CA PHE A 136 32.33 -0.57 -7.89
C PHE A 136 33.50 0.32 -7.46
N ASP A 137 33.65 0.58 -6.15
CA ASP A 137 34.77 1.37 -5.62
C ASP A 137 36.12 0.73 -5.94
N LEU A 138 36.23 -0.60 -5.76
CA LEU A 138 37.43 -1.39 -6.05
C LEU A 138 37.79 -1.45 -7.54
N THR A 139 36.79 -1.44 -8.43
CA THR A 139 37.02 -1.59 -9.87
C THR A 139 37.24 -0.27 -10.61
N HIS A 140 36.70 0.85 -10.11
CA HIS A 140 36.62 2.09 -10.91
C HIS A 140 36.92 3.40 -10.16
N GLY A 141 37.39 3.36 -8.90
CA GLY A 141 38.04 4.52 -8.28
C GLY A 141 37.09 5.60 -7.71
N ARG A 142 36.05 5.18 -6.99
CA ARG A 142 35.13 5.99 -6.15
C ARG A 142 34.03 6.91 -6.73
N PRO A 143 33.89 7.30 -8.02
CA PRO A 143 33.12 8.52 -8.34
C PRO A 143 31.59 8.34 -8.22
N MET A 144 31.15 7.14 -7.86
CA MET A 144 29.76 6.73 -7.79
C MET A 144 29.17 6.82 -6.38
N TRP A 145 29.92 6.38 -5.36
CA TRP A 145 29.36 6.20 -4.02
C TRP A 145 29.39 7.45 -3.16
N ASP A 146 30.27 8.39 -3.43
CA ASP A 146 30.25 9.66 -2.70
C ASP A 146 29.05 10.52 -3.14
N THR A 147 28.64 10.44 -4.42
CA THR A 147 27.38 11.00 -4.93
C THR A 147 26.15 10.33 -4.30
N LEU A 148 26.07 8.99 -4.35
CA LEU A 148 24.97 8.23 -3.74
C LEU A 148 24.90 8.41 -2.21
N LYS A 149 26.04 8.57 -1.51
CA LYS A 149 26.05 8.89 -0.07
C LYS A 149 25.60 10.33 0.22
N ALA A 150 25.92 11.29 -0.64
CA ALA A 150 25.49 12.68 -0.45
C ALA A 150 23.96 12.77 -0.45
N ASP A 151 23.30 12.15 -1.43
CA ASP A 151 21.83 12.12 -1.50
C ASP A 151 21.20 11.34 -0.33
N ARG A 152 21.84 10.26 0.12
CA ARG A 152 21.40 9.51 1.32
C ARG A 152 21.61 10.26 2.64
N GLY A 153 22.64 11.10 2.72
CA GLY A 153 22.93 11.94 3.89
C GLY A 153 22.09 13.22 3.94
N ALA A 154 21.45 13.58 2.83
CA ALA A 154 20.55 14.73 2.72
C ALA A 154 19.11 14.44 3.19
N GLU A 155 18.82 13.21 3.63
CA GLU A 155 17.55 12.88 4.27
C GLU A 155 17.41 13.72 5.57
N PRO A 156 16.47 14.68 5.64
CA PRO A 156 16.39 15.57 6.78
C PRO A 156 16.05 14.74 8.01
N ALA A 157 16.91 14.80 9.03
CA ALA A 157 16.70 14.14 10.31
C ALA A 157 15.31 14.54 10.85
N ARG A 158 14.32 13.67 10.64
CA ARG A 158 12.94 13.93 11.06
C ARG A 158 12.94 13.98 12.58
N MET A 159 12.76 15.19 13.08
CA MET A 159 12.72 15.49 14.50
C MET A 159 11.67 14.60 15.17
N GLY A 160 12.07 13.90 16.24
CA GLY A 160 11.12 13.42 17.24
C GLY A 160 10.34 14.61 17.82
N PRO A 161 9.11 14.37 18.28
CA PRO A 161 8.94 13.87 19.64
C PRO A 161 8.62 12.38 19.74
#